data_AF-A0A6V7KW41-F1
#
_entry.id   AF-A0A6V7KW41-F1
#
_cell.length_a   1.000
_cell.length_b   1.000
_cell.length_c   1.000
_cell.angle_alpha   90.00
_cell.angle_beta   90.00
_cell.angle_gamma   90.00
#
_symmetry.space_group_name_H-M   'P 1'
#
loop_
_entity.id
_entity.type
_entity.pdbx_description
1 polymer ?
#
loop_
_entity_poly.entity_id
_entity_poly.type
_entity_poly.pdbx_seq_one_letter_code
_entity_poly.pdbx_strand_id
1 'polypeptide(L)' 'DYKLKHMADLQQSVVSDVETKQQINDQIVQWEENLERLHCEQFRLRCYMASLQSGELPNPK' A
#
# COMPACT_ATOMS: atom_id res chain seq x y z
N ASP A 1 -1.31 -6.49 1.52
CA ASP A 1 -1.90 -5.18 1.87
C ASP A 1 -2.98 -4.76 0.88
N TYR A 2 -2.74 -4.75 -0.45
CA TYR A 2 -3.80 -4.38 -1.42
C TYR A 2 -5.11 -5.20 -1.30
N LYS A 3 -5.00 -6.53 -1.18
CA LYS A 3 -6.17 -7.41 -0.98
C LYS A 3 -6.84 -7.20 0.39
N LEU A 4 -6.06 -6.86 1.42
CA LEU A 4 -6.56 -6.64 2.78
C LEU A 4 -7.31 -5.31 2.87
N LYS A 5 -6.74 -4.25 2.28
CA LYS A 5 -7.40 -2.96 2.12
C LYS A 5 -8.73 -3.09 1.38
N HIS A 6 -8.73 -3.75 0.22
CA HIS A 6 -9.97 -3.95 -0.55
C HIS A 6 -11.04 -4.74 0.24
N MET A 7 -10.61 -5.76 1.00
CA MET A 7 -11.52 -6.52 1.86
C MET A 7 -12.09 -5.66 2.99
N ALA A 8 -11.29 -4.77 3.58
CA ALA A 8 -11.75 -3.87 4.62
C ALA A 8 -12.69 -2.77 4.12
N ASP A 9 -12.45 -2.24 2.91
CA ASP A 9 -13.39 -1.31 2.24
C ASP A 9 -14.77 -1.97 2.07
N LEU A 10 -14.80 -3.25 1.68
CA LEU A 10 -16.05 -4.03 1.58
C LEU A 10 -16.72 -4.22 2.95
N GLN A 11 -15.95 -4.57 3.99
CA GLN A 11 -16.48 -4.78 5.34
C GLN A 11 -17.08 -3.51 5.95
N GLN A 12 -16.49 -2.35 5.68
CA GLN A 12 -16.97 -1.07 6.19
C GLN A 12 -18.44 -0.77 5.79
N SER A 13 -18.85 -1.26 4.61
CA SER A 13 -20.21 -1.05 4.10
C SER A 13 -21.29 -1.85 4.84
N VAL A 14 -20.91 -2.92 5.55
CA VAL A 14 -21.85 -3.85 6.20
C VAL A 14 -21.76 -3.86 7.73
N VAL A 15 -20.68 -3.36 8.31
CA VAL A 15 -20.57 -3.19 9.77
C VAL A 15 -21.52 -2.09 10.22
N SER A 16 -22.19 -2.26 11.37
CA SER A 16 -23.07 -1.24 11.98
C SER A 16 -22.47 -0.65 13.25
N ASP A 17 -21.63 -1.42 13.95
CA ASP A 17 -20.93 -0.99 15.15
C ASP A 17 -19.88 0.10 14.85
N VAL A 18 -19.94 1.19 15.60
CA VAL A 18 -19.13 2.39 15.35
C VAL A 18 -17.67 2.18 15.75
N GLU A 19 -17.43 1.47 16.85
CA GLU A 19 -16.06 1.18 17.32
C GLU A 19 -15.34 0.26 16.32
N THR A 20 -16.00 -0.80 15.88
CA THR A 20 -15.48 -1.72 14.86
C THR A 20 -15.23 -1.01 13.54
N LYS A 21 -16.12 -0.09 13.11
CA LYS A 21 -15.87 0.74 11.91
C LYS A 21 -14.61 1.58 12.04
N GLN A 22 -14.38 2.19 13.21
CA GLN A 22 -13.19 3.00 13.43
C GLN A 22 -11.92 2.15 13.37
N GLN A 23 -11.92 0.98 14.00
CA GLN A 23 -10.78 0.06 13.95
C GLN A 23 -10.46 -0.41 12.52
N ILE A 24 -11.49 -0.68 11.71
CA ILE A 24 -11.32 -1.02 10.28
C ILE A 24 -10.72 0.15 9.51
N ASN A 25 -11.18 1.39 9.75
CA ASN A 25 -10.61 2.59 9.13
C ASN A 25 -9.13 2.76 9.46
N ASP A 26 -8.76 2.59 10.73
CA ASP A 26 -7.37 2.73 11.18
C ASP A 26 -6.46 1.69 10.48
N GLN A 27 -6.96 0.46 10.30
CA GLN A 27 -6.26 -0.57 9.52
C GLN A 27 -6.13 -0.22 8.03
N ILE A 28 -7.16 0.36 7.42
CA ILE A 28 -7.12 0.81 6.03
C ILE A 28 -6.01 1.84 5.84
N VAL A 29 -5.95 2.86 6.69
CA VAL A 29 -4.90 3.90 6.65
C VAL A 29 -3.52 3.27 6.82
N GLN A 30 -3.35 2.37 7.78
CA GLN A 30 -2.08 1.67 7.98
C GLN A 30 -1.64 0.90 6.72
N TRP A 31 -2.57 0.22 6.03
CA TRP A 31 -2.24 -0.48 4.79
C TRP A 31 -1.92 0.47 3.63
N GLU A 32 -2.52 1.66 3.58
CA GLU A 32 -2.16 2.69 2.60
C GLU A 32 -0.71 3.14 2.78
N GLU A 33 -0.33 3.49 4.01
CA GLU A 33 1.05 3.90 4.34
C GLU A 33 2.06 2.78 4.05
N ASN A 34 1.72 1.53 4.39
CA ASN A 34 2.56 0.38 4.09
C ASN A 34 2.76 0.17 2.59
N LEU A 35 1.69 0.31 1.80
CA LEU A 35 1.74 0.17 0.35
C LEU A 35 2.59 1.28 -0.28
N GLU A 36 2.42 2.53 0.16
CA GLU A 36 3.24 3.64 -0.30
C GLU A 36 4.73 3.40 0.01
N ARG A 37 5.05 3.01 1.25
CA ARG A 37 6.41 2.66 1.66
C ARG A 37 6.97 1.51 0.81
N LEU A 38 6.19 0.47 0.56
CA LEU A 38 6.60 -0.65 -0.28
C LEU A 38 6.89 -0.21 -1.72
N HIS A 39 6.08 0.68 -2.29
CA HIS A 39 6.30 1.21 -3.63
C HIS A 39 7.58 2.05 -3.71
N CYS A 40 7.82 2.92 -2.72
CA CYS A 40 9.06 3.70 -2.61
C CYS A 40 10.30 2.80 -2.52
N GLU A 41 10.25 1.75 -1.68
CA GLU A 41 11.34 0.78 -1.54
C GLU A 41 11.57 -0.01 -2.83
N GLN A 42 10.50 -0.44 -3.48
CA GLN A 42 10.60 -1.14 -4.76
C GLN A 42 11.24 -0.26 -5.85
N PHE A 43 10.80 0.99 -5.96
CA PHE A 43 11.37 1.97 -6.89
C PHE A 43 12.88 2.16 -6.62
N ARG A 44 13.25 2.36 -5.35
CA ARG A 44 14.64 2.50 -4.92
C ARG A 44 15.51 1.30 -5.32
N LEU A 45 15.04 0.08 -5.07
CA LEU A 45 15.75 -1.13 -5.46
C LEU A 45 15.88 -1.27 -6.98
N ARG A 46 14.86 -0.89 -7.75
CA ARG A 46 14.93 -0.88 -9.22
C ARG A 46 15.97 0.13 -9.73
N CYS A 47 16.09 1.30 -9.12
CA CYS A 47 17.15 2.25 -9.44
C CYS A 47 18.54 1.65 -9.19
N TYR A 48 18.74 0.97 -8.06
CA TYR A 48 20.02 0.33 -7.76
C TYR A 48 20.38 -0.77 -8.78
N MET A 49 19.41 -1.60 -9.16
CA MET A 49 19.63 -2.63 -10.20
C MET A 49 19.97 -2.00 -11.55
N ALA A 50 19.25 -0.95 -11.97
CA ALA A 50 19.51 -0.23 -13.21
C ALA A 50 20.92 0.35 -13.25
N SER A 51 21.39 0.95 -12.15
CA SER A 51 22.76 1.47 -12.04
C SER A 51 23.84 0.39 -12.19
N LEU A 52 23.61 -0.82 -11.67
CA LEU A 52 24.56 -1.93 -11.76
C LEU A 52 24.58 -2.58 -13.16
N GLN A 53 23.46 -2.54 -13.88
CA GLN A 53 23.28 -3.20 -15.17
C GLN A 53 23.30 -2.23 -16.35
N SER A 54 23.56 -0.94 -16.11
CA SER A 54 23.41 0.14 -17.11
C SER A 54 22.05 0.14 -17.80
N GLY A 55 20.99 -0.24 -17.07
CA GLY A 55 19.61 -0.25 -17.53
C GLY A 55 18.92 1.10 -17.38
N GLU A 56 17.75 1.25 -17.99
CA GLU A 56 16.91 2.44 -17.80
C GLU A 56 16.34 2.49 -16.38
N LEU A 57 16.25 3.70 -15.81
CA LEU A 57 15.63 3.91 -14.51
C LEU A 57 14.12 3.63 -14.56
N PRO A 58 13.50 3.15 -13.46
CA PRO A 58 12.06 2.98 -13.39
C PRO A 58 11.31 4.32 -13.59
N ASN A 59 10.11 4.25 -14.16
CA ASN A 59 9.27 5.43 -14.39
C ASN A 59 8.87 6.10 -13.05
N PRO A 60 9.14 7.41 -12.87
CA PRO A 60 8.75 8.13 -11.66
C PRO A 60 7.26 8.50 -11.58
N LYS A 61 6.49 8.35 -12.67
CA LYS A 61 5.02 8.53 -12.69
C LYS A 61 4.31 7.22 -12.41
#